data_AF-A0AAX0WSW2-F1
#
_entry.id   AF-A0AAX0WSW2-F1
#
_cell.length_a   1.000
_cell.length_b   1.000
_cell.length_c   1.000
_cell.angle_alpha   90.00
_cell.angle_beta   90.00
_cell.angle_gamma   90.00
#
_symmetry.space_group_name_H-M   'P 1'
#
loop_
_entity.id
_entity.type
_entity.pdbx_description
1 polymer ?
#
loop_
_entity_poly.entity_id
_entity_poly.type
_entity_poly.pdbx_seq_one_letter_code
_entity_poly.pdbx_strand_id
1 'polypeptide(L)'
;MLWVLISLFFFWLVYRELTGRLPISKGYLTTSLILALLFAWPPFHHWRFERFLTEVARQLAENHPAKVHCNTLFDTLFDEEPRVYGHADPKTGYIVIQYPKCSLLMDYVSHPERATLDEIITLNILTHESMHARGEYNEAKTECEAVQRNYRTALLLGVPDNIAKQNALDYYNNVYLKRRDGYFSKECAPGKAMDEHLSDSTWNE
;
A
#
# COMPACT_ATOMS: atom_id res chain seq x y z
N MET A 1 3.20 -16.60 7.91
CA MET A 1 2.90 -18.05 8.05
C MET A 1 2.57 -18.49 9.49
N LEU A 2 3.29 -18.04 10.53
CA LEU A 2 3.05 -18.46 11.92
C LEU A 2 1.60 -18.22 12.42
N TRP A 3 1.06 -17.02 12.18
CA TRP A 3 -0.32 -16.65 12.54
C TRP A 3 -1.37 -17.63 11.98
N VAL A 4 -1.20 -18.05 10.71
CA VAL A 4 -2.09 -19.02 10.06
C VAL A 4 -2.00 -20.39 10.74
N LEU A 5 -0.79 -20.86 11.06
CA LEU A 5 -0.62 -22.16 11.74
C LEU A 5 -1.25 -22.17 13.13
N ILE A 6 -1.08 -21.09 13.90
CA ILE A 6 -1.70 -20.96 15.23
C ILE A 6 -3.24 -20.91 15.10
N SER A 7 -3.76 -20.15 14.13
CA SER A 7 -5.20 -20.10 13.88
C SER A 7 -5.77 -21.47 13.51
N LEU A 8 -5.12 -22.20 12.59
CA LEU A 8 -5.51 -23.55 12.19
C LEU A 8 -5.47 -24.54 13.37
N PHE A 9 -4.49 -24.42 14.26
CA PHE A 9 -4.44 -25.23 15.48
C PHE A 9 -5.67 -25.00 16.37
N PHE A 10 -6.07 -23.74 16.61
CA PHE A 10 -7.27 -23.46 17.39
C PHE A 10 -8.56 -23.88 16.67
N PHE A 11 -8.65 -23.74 15.35
CA PHE A 11 -9.77 -24.32 14.58
C PHE A 11 -9.83 -25.84 14.70
N TRP A 12 -8.69 -26.52 14.70
CA TRP A 12 -8.63 -27.94 14.94
C TRP A 12 -9.10 -28.32 16.34
N LEU A 13 -8.76 -27.52 17.37
CA LEU A 13 -9.29 -27.73 18.73
C LEU A 13 -10.82 -27.59 18.80
N VAL A 14 -11.38 -26.59 18.10
CA VAL A 14 -12.84 -26.42 17.96
C VAL A 14 -13.47 -27.63 17.27
N TYR A 15 -12.89 -28.06 16.13
CA TYR A 15 -13.37 -29.22 15.39
C TYR A 15 -13.32 -30.50 16.24
N ARG A 16 -12.24 -30.71 16.98
CA ARG A 16 -12.05 -31.85 17.88
C ARG A 16 -13.09 -31.88 19.00
N GLU A 17 -13.42 -30.72 19.58
CA GLU A 17 -14.45 -30.62 20.63
C GLU A 17 -15.84 -30.96 20.09
N LEU A 18 -16.19 -30.48 18.88
CA LEU A 18 -17.49 -30.72 18.25
C LEU A 18 -17.69 -32.16 17.76
N THR A 19 -16.60 -32.85 17.41
CA THR A 19 -16.62 -34.23 16.90
C THR A 19 -16.27 -35.28 17.96
N GLY A 20 -15.90 -34.84 19.16
CA GLY A 20 -15.55 -35.69 20.28
C GLY A 20 -16.73 -36.48 20.86
N ARG A 21 -16.41 -37.51 21.64
CA ARG A 21 -17.41 -38.33 22.36
C ARG A 21 -17.74 -37.80 23.77
N LEU A 22 -17.03 -36.76 24.22
CA LEU A 22 -17.21 -36.14 25.53
C LEU A 22 -18.26 -35.03 25.46
N PRO A 23 -18.93 -34.68 26.58
CA PRO A 23 -19.84 -33.54 26.61
C PRO A 23 -19.10 -32.24 26.30
N ILE A 24 -19.67 -31.44 25.40
CA ILE A 24 -19.08 -30.21 24.89
C ILE A 24 -18.94 -29.17 26.01
N SER A 25 -17.72 -28.69 26.22
CA SER A 25 -17.42 -27.56 27.09
C SER A 25 -17.63 -26.24 26.34
N LYS A 26 -18.74 -25.55 26.63
CA LYS A 26 -19.08 -24.26 26.00
C LYS A 26 -17.99 -23.19 26.21
N GLY A 27 -17.36 -23.17 27.39
CA GLY A 27 -16.29 -22.22 27.70
C GLY A 27 -15.06 -22.47 26.85
N TYR A 28 -14.60 -23.72 26.80
CA TYR A 28 -13.45 -24.12 25.98
C TYR A 28 -13.67 -23.85 24.49
N LEU A 29 -14.86 -24.19 23.97
CA LEU A 29 -15.24 -23.94 22.58
C LEU A 29 -15.18 -22.44 22.24
N THR A 30 -15.78 -21.62 23.10
CA THR A 30 -15.82 -20.15 22.92
C THR A 30 -14.42 -19.56 22.93
N THR A 31 -13.59 -19.91 23.93
CA THR A 31 -12.22 -19.41 24.02
C THR A 31 -11.37 -19.85 22.82
N SER A 32 -11.47 -21.11 22.41
CA SER A 32 -10.71 -21.63 21.26
C SER A 32 -11.13 -20.94 19.96
N LEU A 33 -12.43 -20.71 19.76
CA LEU A 33 -12.93 -20.00 18.57
C LEU A 33 -12.48 -18.53 18.54
N ILE A 34 -12.55 -17.83 19.68
CA ILE A 34 -12.06 -16.45 19.78
C ILE A 34 -10.58 -16.38 19.42
N LEU A 35 -9.75 -17.29 19.97
CA LEU A 35 -8.33 -17.34 19.64
C LEU A 35 -8.11 -17.64 18.16
N ALA A 36 -8.82 -18.61 17.58
CA ALA A 36 -8.73 -18.92 16.16
C ALA A 36 -8.97 -17.70 15.26
N LEU A 37 -10.00 -16.91 15.58
CA LEU A 37 -10.34 -15.68 14.86
C LEU A 37 -9.31 -14.57 15.08
N LEU A 38 -8.83 -14.37 16.30
CA LEU A 38 -7.79 -13.39 16.61
C LEU A 38 -6.49 -13.68 15.84
N PHE A 39 -6.06 -14.94 15.78
CA PHE A 39 -4.87 -15.33 15.02
C PHE A 39 -5.08 -15.35 13.50
N ALA A 40 -6.33 -15.49 13.02
CA ALA A 40 -6.66 -15.36 11.60
C ALA A 40 -6.68 -13.90 11.12
N TRP A 41 -6.90 -12.95 12.03
CA TRP A 41 -7.13 -11.55 11.67
C TRP A 41 -5.94 -10.87 10.98
N PRO A 42 -4.69 -10.92 11.48
CA PRO A 42 -3.57 -10.25 10.81
C PRO A 42 -3.35 -10.68 9.35
N PRO A 43 -3.23 -11.97 9.00
CA PRO A 43 -3.03 -12.36 7.59
C PRO A 43 -4.23 -12.01 6.72
N PHE A 44 -5.45 -12.11 7.25
CA PHE A 44 -6.66 -11.69 6.52
C PHE A 44 -6.66 -10.18 6.25
N HIS A 45 -6.31 -9.38 7.25
CA HIS A 45 -6.25 -7.92 7.15
C HIS A 45 -5.22 -7.49 6.11
N HIS A 46 -4.01 -8.05 6.14
CA HIS A 46 -2.97 -7.80 5.13
C HIS A 46 -3.44 -8.18 3.73
N TRP A 47 -3.95 -9.40 3.54
CA TRP A 47 -4.44 -9.86 2.24
C TRP A 47 -5.56 -8.96 1.68
N ARG A 48 -6.50 -8.55 2.54
CA ARG A 48 -7.59 -7.63 2.16
C ARG A 48 -7.02 -6.29 1.71
N PHE A 49 -6.04 -5.76 2.43
CA PHE A 49 -5.41 -4.48 2.10
C PHE A 49 -4.61 -4.55 0.80
N GLU A 50 -3.81 -5.60 0.57
CA GLU A 50 -3.12 -5.82 -0.71
C GLU A 50 -4.08 -5.87 -1.91
N ARG A 51 -5.23 -6.52 -1.74
CA ARG A 51 -6.30 -6.56 -2.75
C ARG A 51 -6.86 -5.18 -3.04
N PHE A 52 -7.04 -4.38 -2.01
CA PHE A 52 -7.47 -2.99 -2.13
C PHE A 52 -6.43 -2.14 -2.86
N LEU A 53 -5.16 -2.19 -2.44
CA LEU A 53 -4.07 -1.48 -3.11
C LEU A 53 -3.89 -1.92 -4.57
N THR A 54 -4.07 -3.21 -4.86
CA THR A 54 -4.04 -3.75 -6.22
C THR A 54 -5.11 -3.10 -7.10
N GLU A 55 -6.31 -2.90 -6.58
CA GLU A 55 -7.38 -2.25 -7.34
C GLU A 55 -7.07 -0.78 -7.62
N VAL A 56 -6.54 -0.06 -6.62
CA VAL A 56 -6.07 1.32 -6.78
C VAL A 56 -4.95 1.40 -7.81
N ALA A 57 -3.94 0.54 -7.70
CA ALA A 57 -2.80 0.50 -8.62
C ALA A 57 -3.24 0.20 -10.06
N ARG A 58 -4.21 -0.70 -10.27
CA ARG A 58 -4.78 -0.96 -11.62
C ARG A 58 -5.47 0.25 -12.24
N GLN A 59 -6.15 1.05 -11.43
CA GLN A 59 -6.78 2.29 -11.88
C GLN A 59 -5.75 3.37 -12.21
N LEU A 60 -4.67 3.45 -11.44
CA LEU A 60 -3.56 4.38 -11.69
C LEU A 60 -2.74 3.96 -12.92
N ALA A 61 -2.53 2.66 -13.10
CA ALA A 61 -1.84 2.09 -14.24
C ALA A 61 -2.71 2.02 -15.51
N GLU A 62 -3.87 2.68 -15.54
CA GLU A 62 -4.75 2.80 -16.72
C GLU A 62 -5.12 1.43 -17.34
N ASN A 63 -5.41 0.44 -16.49
CA ASN A 63 -5.72 -0.96 -16.84
C ASN A 63 -4.54 -1.80 -17.37
N HIS A 64 -3.30 -1.33 -17.27
CA HIS A 64 -2.14 -2.22 -17.36
C HIS A 64 -2.17 -3.22 -16.20
N PRO A 65 -1.52 -4.39 -16.36
CA PRO A 65 -1.33 -5.31 -15.24
C PRO A 65 -0.72 -4.56 -14.05
N ALA A 66 -1.36 -4.65 -12.90
CA ALA A 66 -0.83 -4.15 -11.64
C ALA A 66 -1.27 -5.09 -10.54
N LYS A 67 -0.33 -5.53 -9.71
CA LYS A 67 -0.58 -6.39 -8.55
C LYS A 67 0.35 -5.99 -7.43
N VAL A 68 -0.21 -5.53 -6.32
CA VAL A 68 0.54 -5.08 -5.15
C VAL A 68 0.75 -6.23 -4.18
N HIS A 69 1.98 -6.34 -3.67
CA HIS A 69 2.36 -7.19 -2.56
C HIS A 69 3.04 -6.36 -1.46
N CYS A 70 2.63 -6.59 -0.22
CA CYS A 70 3.21 -5.99 0.95
C CYS A 70 4.21 -6.97 1.58
N ASN A 71 5.50 -6.67 1.46
CA ASN A 71 6.51 -7.52 2.06
C ASN A 71 6.40 -7.49 3.60
N THR A 72 6.53 -8.66 4.21
CA THR A 72 6.79 -8.76 5.65
C THR A 72 8.26 -8.45 5.94
N LEU A 73 8.61 -8.35 7.23
CA LEU A 73 10.01 -8.20 7.64
C LEU A 73 10.90 -9.32 7.05
N PHE A 74 10.40 -10.56 7.05
CA PHE A 74 11.15 -11.68 6.49
C PHE A 74 11.26 -11.59 4.97
N ASP A 75 10.18 -11.24 4.28
CA ASP A 75 10.22 -11.08 2.81
C ASP A 75 11.22 -10.00 2.41
N THR A 76 11.21 -8.86 3.11
CA THR A 76 12.15 -7.73 2.88
C THR A 76 13.62 -8.15 3.08
N LEU A 77 13.91 -9.01 4.06
CA LEU A 77 15.28 -9.48 4.32
C LEU A 77 15.81 -10.42 3.22
N PHE A 78 14.92 -11.08 2.48
CA PHE A 78 15.25 -12.02 1.41
C PHE A 78 14.89 -11.49 0.02
N ASP A 79 14.46 -10.23 -0.08
CA ASP A 79 14.17 -9.55 -1.33
C ASP A 79 15.47 -9.27 -2.10
N GLU A 80 15.38 -9.19 -3.43
CA GLU A 80 16.51 -8.87 -4.29
C GLU A 80 16.91 -7.39 -4.17
N GLU A 81 15.98 -6.52 -3.76
CA GLU A 81 16.17 -5.08 -3.60
C GLU A 81 15.79 -4.59 -2.18
N PRO A 82 16.48 -5.05 -1.12
CA PRO A 82 16.09 -4.77 0.27
C PRO A 82 16.36 -3.31 0.72
N ARG A 83 16.94 -2.48 -0.15
CA ARG A 83 17.35 -1.09 0.15
C ARG A 83 16.44 -0.03 -0.43
N VAL A 84 15.45 -0.40 -1.24
CA VAL A 84 14.44 0.52 -1.76
C VAL A 84 13.18 0.46 -0.91
N TYR A 85 12.32 1.47 -1.01
CA TYR A 85 11.07 1.50 -0.24
C TYR A 85 9.90 0.80 -0.94
N GLY A 86 10.04 0.60 -2.25
CA GLY A 86 9.18 -0.18 -3.12
C GLY A 86 9.91 -0.42 -4.44
N HIS A 87 9.40 -1.36 -5.22
CA HIS A 87 9.82 -1.58 -6.61
C HIS A 87 8.65 -2.15 -7.39
N ALA A 88 8.72 -2.04 -8.71
CA ALA A 88 7.81 -2.71 -9.60
C ALA A 88 8.53 -3.26 -10.82
N ASP A 89 8.03 -4.37 -11.35
CA ASP A 89 8.43 -4.89 -12.65
C ASP A 89 7.47 -4.35 -13.72
N PRO A 90 7.90 -3.41 -14.60
CA PRO A 90 7.04 -2.83 -15.62
C PRO A 90 6.52 -3.84 -16.65
N LYS A 91 7.13 -5.04 -16.76
CA LYS A 91 6.69 -6.07 -17.71
C LYS A 91 5.55 -6.91 -17.16
N THR A 92 5.59 -7.23 -15.87
CA THR A 92 4.58 -8.07 -15.21
C THR A 92 3.53 -7.27 -14.46
N GLY A 93 3.83 -6.01 -14.12
CA GLY A 93 3.00 -5.18 -13.27
C GLY A 93 3.05 -5.56 -11.79
N TYR A 94 4.01 -6.40 -11.40
CA TYR A 94 4.15 -6.79 -10.01
C TYR A 94 4.79 -5.65 -9.23
N ILE A 95 4.09 -5.17 -8.21
CA ILE A 95 4.51 -4.07 -7.34
C ILE A 95 4.78 -4.65 -5.96
N VAL A 96 5.97 -4.37 -5.41
CA VAL A 96 6.34 -4.72 -4.05
C VAL A 96 6.50 -3.44 -3.24
N ILE A 97 5.81 -3.38 -2.10
CA ILE A 97 5.98 -2.34 -1.11
C ILE A 97 6.71 -2.94 0.08
N GLN A 98 7.90 -2.41 0.38
CA GLN A 98 8.81 -3.00 1.37
C GLN A 98 8.32 -2.76 2.81
N TYR A 99 8.72 -3.63 3.74
CA TYR A 99 8.47 -3.38 5.17
C TYR A 99 9.29 -2.15 5.64
N PRO A 100 8.73 -1.25 6.48
CA PRO A 100 7.40 -1.25 7.09
C PRO A 100 6.35 -0.43 6.30
N LYS A 101 6.61 -0.07 5.04
CA LYS A 101 5.85 0.96 4.30
C LYS A 101 4.37 0.62 4.10
N CYS A 102 4.02 -0.65 3.91
CA CYS A 102 2.61 -1.03 3.87
C CYS A 102 1.85 -0.76 5.19
N SER A 103 2.50 -0.91 6.35
CA SER A 103 1.86 -0.58 7.63
C SER A 103 1.62 0.92 7.74
N LEU A 104 2.61 1.74 7.36
CA LEU A 104 2.45 3.20 7.33
C LEU A 104 1.37 3.64 6.34
N LEU A 105 1.23 2.93 5.20
CA LEU A 105 0.15 3.21 4.26
C LEU A 105 -1.23 2.80 4.82
N MET A 106 -1.31 1.73 5.62
CA MET A 106 -2.54 1.42 6.36
C MET A 106 -2.86 2.52 7.38
N ASP A 107 -1.86 2.99 8.10
CA ASP A 107 -2.00 4.07 9.09
C ASP A 107 -2.49 5.35 8.40
N TYR A 108 -1.87 5.74 7.28
CA TYR A 108 -2.32 6.83 6.39
C TYR A 108 -3.80 6.71 6.03
N VAL A 109 -4.24 5.54 5.53
CA VAL A 109 -5.64 5.30 5.15
C VAL A 109 -6.59 5.37 6.36
N SER A 110 -6.13 4.93 7.52
CA SER A 110 -6.95 4.88 8.73
C SER A 110 -7.17 6.24 9.40
N HIS A 111 -6.24 7.19 9.21
CA HIS A 111 -6.29 8.51 9.84
C HIS A 111 -5.61 9.61 9.00
N PRO A 112 -6.11 9.86 7.79
CA PRO A 112 -5.44 10.72 6.82
C PRO A 112 -5.36 12.19 7.24
N GLU A 113 -6.22 12.67 8.15
CA GLU A 113 -6.23 14.07 8.61
C GLU A 113 -5.04 14.43 9.50
N ARG A 114 -4.40 13.41 10.09
CA ARG A 114 -3.24 13.55 10.97
C ARG A 114 -2.01 12.84 10.40
N ALA A 115 -2.00 12.66 9.08
CA ALA A 115 -0.94 11.94 8.40
C ALA A 115 0.43 12.60 8.65
N THR A 116 1.40 11.79 9.02
CA THR A 116 2.80 12.22 9.11
C THR A 116 3.42 12.33 7.73
N LEU A 117 4.57 13.01 7.62
CA LEU A 117 5.28 13.10 6.34
C LEU A 117 5.70 11.72 5.81
N ASP A 118 6.07 10.79 6.68
CA ASP A 118 6.44 9.42 6.29
C ASP A 118 5.25 8.63 5.74
N GLU A 119 4.06 8.82 6.31
CA GLU A 119 2.80 8.24 5.82
C GLU A 119 2.43 8.81 4.44
N ILE A 120 2.56 10.13 4.26
CA ILE A 120 2.38 10.79 2.95
C ILE A 120 3.41 10.29 1.92
N ILE A 121 4.65 10.00 2.33
CA ILE A 121 5.64 9.38 1.44
C ILE A 121 5.20 7.98 1.01
N THR A 122 4.55 7.20 1.88
CA THR A 122 4.06 5.86 1.50
C THR A 122 2.91 5.89 0.50
N LEU A 123 2.06 6.93 0.54
CA LEU A 123 1.11 7.22 -0.53
C LEU A 123 1.86 7.41 -1.87
N ASN A 124 2.90 8.25 -1.89
CA ASN A 124 3.67 8.46 -3.11
C ASN A 124 4.37 7.20 -3.61
N ILE A 125 4.87 6.34 -2.71
CA ILE A 125 5.47 5.05 -3.10
C ILE A 125 4.45 4.21 -3.87
N LEU A 126 3.22 4.05 -3.37
CA LEU A 126 2.17 3.34 -4.12
C LEU A 126 1.94 3.96 -5.51
N THR A 127 1.83 5.30 -5.58
CA THR A 127 1.60 5.98 -6.86
C THR A 127 2.78 5.78 -7.82
N HIS A 128 4.01 5.93 -7.32
CA HIS A 128 5.26 5.78 -8.06
C HIS A 128 5.38 4.38 -8.66
N GLU A 129 5.26 3.34 -7.84
CA GLU A 129 5.32 1.96 -8.33
C GLU A 129 4.18 1.63 -9.30
N SER A 130 3.03 2.29 -9.15
CA SER A 130 1.93 2.14 -10.12
C SER A 130 2.27 2.75 -11.48
N MET A 131 3.07 3.82 -11.55
CA MET A 131 3.55 4.39 -12.81
C MET A 131 4.59 3.49 -13.48
N HIS A 132 5.45 2.83 -12.70
CA HIS A 132 6.30 1.77 -13.22
C HIS A 132 5.48 0.61 -13.78
N ALA A 133 4.45 0.14 -13.06
CA ALA A 133 3.54 -0.90 -13.56
C ALA A 133 2.77 -0.48 -14.83
N ARG A 134 2.57 0.82 -15.05
CA ARG A 134 2.02 1.37 -16.31
C ARG A 134 3.00 1.28 -17.48
N GLY A 135 4.28 1.04 -17.23
CA GLY A 135 5.31 0.87 -18.25
C GLY A 135 6.33 2.01 -18.33
N GLU A 136 6.35 2.95 -17.38
CA GLU A 136 7.41 3.97 -17.30
C GLU A 136 8.68 3.39 -16.65
N TYR A 137 9.85 3.63 -17.24
CA TYR A 137 11.13 3.09 -16.77
C TYR A 137 12.07 4.17 -16.24
N ASN A 138 11.78 5.44 -16.49
CA ASN A 138 12.60 6.56 -16.07
C ASN A 138 12.17 7.07 -14.69
N GLU A 139 12.99 6.85 -13.67
CA GLU A 139 12.73 7.26 -12.27
C GLU A 139 12.22 8.71 -12.11
N ALA A 140 12.85 9.68 -12.78
CA ALA A 140 12.46 11.08 -12.67
C ALA A 140 11.10 11.36 -13.33
N LYS A 141 10.80 10.67 -14.43
CA LYS A 141 9.50 10.75 -15.09
C LYS A 141 8.43 10.02 -14.28
N THR A 142 8.69 8.80 -13.83
CA THR A 142 7.82 8.03 -12.93
C THR A 142 7.45 8.85 -11.70
N GLU A 143 8.44 9.46 -11.05
CA GLU A 143 8.21 10.30 -9.88
C GLU A 143 7.35 11.52 -10.23
N CYS A 144 7.59 12.16 -11.38
CA CYS A 144 6.75 13.28 -11.77
C CYS A 144 5.30 12.89 -12.06
N GLU A 145 5.10 11.76 -12.74
CA GLU A 145 3.78 11.17 -13.00
C GLU A 145 3.07 10.81 -11.69
N ALA A 146 3.83 10.36 -10.68
CA ALA A 146 3.34 10.04 -9.35
C ALA A 146 2.94 11.27 -8.55
N VAL A 147 3.80 12.28 -8.51
CA VAL A 147 3.51 13.56 -7.83
C VAL A 147 2.22 14.17 -8.39
N GLN A 148 2.01 14.12 -9.70
CA GLN A 148 0.79 14.60 -10.34
C GLN A 148 -0.45 13.82 -9.90
N ARG A 149 -0.32 12.51 -9.67
CA ARG A 149 -1.45 11.62 -9.33
C ARG A 149 -1.67 11.43 -7.83
N ASN A 150 -0.81 11.92 -6.93
CA ASN A 150 -0.97 11.70 -5.50
C ASN A 150 -2.33 12.14 -4.94
N TYR A 151 -2.88 13.26 -5.42
CA TYR A 151 -4.24 13.68 -5.07
C TYR A 151 -5.28 12.62 -5.46
N ARG A 152 -5.27 12.17 -6.73
CA ARG A 152 -6.12 11.09 -7.21
C ARG A 152 -5.92 9.78 -6.44
N THR A 153 -4.67 9.39 -6.15
CA THR A 153 -4.38 8.18 -5.37
C THR A 153 -5.01 8.26 -3.98
N ALA A 154 -4.90 9.40 -3.30
CA ALA A 154 -5.51 9.61 -2.00
C ALA A 154 -7.05 9.50 -2.07
N LEU A 155 -7.69 10.07 -3.09
CA LEU A 155 -9.14 9.90 -3.32
C LEU A 155 -9.53 8.42 -3.52
N LEU A 156 -8.77 7.68 -4.33
CA LEU A 156 -8.99 6.25 -4.57
C LEU A 156 -8.81 5.41 -3.30
N LEU A 157 -7.94 5.87 -2.39
CA LEU A 157 -7.76 5.27 -1.07
C LEU A 157 -8.89 5.62 -0.07
N GLY A 158 -9.85 6.46 -0.46
CA GLY A 158 -11.00 6.87 0.35
C GLY A 158 -10.74 8.10 1.22
N VAL A 159 -9.65 8.84 0.98
CA VAL A 159 -9.33 10.05 1.74
C VAL A 159 -10.28 11.19 1.34
N PRO A 160 -10.82 11.98 2.30
CA PRO A 160 -11.64 13.15 1.98
C PRO A 160 -10.91 14.14 1.08
N ASP A 161 -11.64 14.77 0.16
CA ASP A 161 -11.10 15.60 -0.91
C ASP A 161 -10.09 16.68 -0.45
N ASN A 162 -10.49 17.49 0.54
CA ASN A 162 -9.65 18.55 1.10
C ASN A 162 -8.36 18.01 1.74
N ILE A 163 -8.43 16.83 2.37
CA ILE A 163 -7.30 16.16 3.01
C ILE A 163 -6.39 15.52 1.96
N ALA A 164 -6.97 14.89 0.94
CA ALA A 164 -6.25 14.32 -0.19
C ALA A 164 -5.41 15.39 -0.90
N LYS A 165 -6.02 16.56 -1.15
CA LYS A 165 -5.35 17.69 -1.79
C LYS A 165 -4.21 18.23 -0.93
N GLN A 166 -4.48 18.46 0.36
CA GLN A 166 -3.47 18.95 1.30
C GLN A 166 -2.28 17.99 1.37
N ASN A 167 -2.52 16.69 1.56
CA ASN A 167 -1.48 15.67 1.65
C ASN A 167 -0.64 15.58 0.36
N ALA A 168 -1.26 15.69 -0.81
CA ALA A 168 -0.55 15.69 -2.08
C ALA A 168 0.35 16.94 -2.25
N LEU A 169 -0.14 18.11 -1.86
CA LEU A 169 0.65 19.35 -1.86
C LEU A 169 1.78 19.30 -0.83
N ASP A 170 1.55 18.69 0.34
CA ASP A 170 2.57 18.52 1.36
C ASP A 170 3.71 17.63 0.87
N TYR A 171 3.40 16.54 0.16
CA TYR A 171 4.43 15.75 -0.51
C TYR A 171 5.26 16.60 -1.49
N TYR A 172 4.59 17.30 -2.39
CA TYR A 172 5.27 18.09 -3.43
C TYR A 172 6.19 19.16 -2.82
N ASN A 173 5.66 19.96 -1.91
CA ASN A 173 6.36 21.10 -1.33
C ASN A 173 7.46 20.68 -0.33
N ASN A 174 7.18 19.64 0.47
CA ASN A 174 8.06 19.29 1.59
C ASN A 174 9.01 18.14 1.29
N VAL A 175 8.71 17.31 0.29
CA VAL A 175 9.54 16.18 -0.13
C VAL A 175 10.12 16.45 -1.51
N TYR A 176 9.29 16.44 -2.56
CA TYR A 176 9.74 16.44 -3.96
C TYR A 176 10.66 17.63 -4.29
N LEU A 177 10.23 18.87 -4.01
CA LEU A 177 11.02 20.08 -4.33
C LEU A 177 12.36 20.17 -3.57
N LYS A 178 12.51 19.42 -2.47
CA LYS A 178 13.75 19.36 -1.69
C LYS A 178 14.70 18.26 -2.14
N ARG A 179 14.26 17.33 -3.00
CA ARG A 179 15.07 16.24 -3.54
C ARG A 179 16.18 16.75 -4.46
N ARG A 180 17.29 16.04 -4.50
CA ARG A 180 18.46 16.32 -5.36
C ARG A 180 19.04 15.03 -5.97
N ASP A 181 18.30 13.94 -5.88
CA ASP A 181 18.65 12.61 -6.38
C ASP A 181 18.02 12.38 -7.77
N GLY A 182 18.21 11.17 -8.31
CA GLY A 182 17.76 10.79 -9.66
C GLY A 182 16.25 10.80 -9.89
N TYR A 183 15.46 10.98 -8.84
CA TYR A 183 14.01 11.12 -8.90
C TYR A 183 13.56 12.57 -9.17
N PHE A 184 14.44 13.54 -8.95
CA PHE A 184 14.10 14.95 -9.10
C PHE A 184 14.33 15.45 -10.53
N SER A 185 13.32 16.11 -11.08
CA SER A 185 13.41 16.90 -12.30
C SER A 185 12.81 18.29 -12.10
N LYS A 186 13.54 19.32 -12.53
CA LYS A 186 13.05 20.71 -12.58
C LYS A 186 11.92 20.91 -13.60
N GLU A 187 11.78 19.98 -14.55
CA GLU A 187 10.72 19.99 -15.55
C GLU A 187 9.40 19.43 -15.02
N CYS A 188 9.40 18.86 -13.81
CA CYS A 188 8.19 18.46 -13.11
C CYS A 188 7.62 19.60 -12.28
N ALA A 189 6.85 20.45 -12.93
CA ALA A 189 6.13 21.55 -12.30
C ALA A 189 5.00 22.01 -13.23
N PRO A 190 4.00 22.76 -12.72
CA PRO A 190 2.88 23.25 -13.54
C PRO A 190 3.35 24.01 -14.78
N GLY A 191 2.86 23.63 -15.95
CA GLY A 191 3.19 24.27 -17.23
C GLY A 191 4.60 23.98 -17.76
N LYS A 192 5.34 23.04 -17.16
CA LYS A 192 6.69 22.63 -17.61
C LYS A 192 6.63 21.37 -18.48
N ALA A 193 7.79 20.95 -18.99
CA ALA A 193 7.86 19.88 -19.99
C ALA A 193 7.40 18.50 -19.50
N MET A 194 7.35 18.24 -18.19
CA MET A 194 6.83 16.98 -17.63
C MET A 194 5.42 17.13 -17.01
N ASP A 195 4.78 18.30 -17.13
CA ASP A 195 3.38 18.44 -16.74
C ASP A 195 2.49 17.72 -17.77
N GLU A 196 1.71 16.75 -17.31
CA GLU A 196 0.77 16.00 -18.15
C GLU A 196 -0.58 16.72 -18.28
N HIS A 197 -0.77 17.85 -17.59
CA HIS A 197 -1.98 18.67 -17.62
C HIS A 197 -3.24 17.89 -17.23
N LEU A 198 -3.12 16.97 -16.27
CA LEU A 198 -4.24 16.19 -15.77
C LEU A 198 -5.24 17.08 -15.03
N SER A 199 -6.54 16.92 -15.29
CA SER A 199 -7.59 17.68 -14.59
C SER A 199 -7.62 17.41 -13.09
N ASP A 200 -7.18 16.22 -12.67
CA ASP A 200 -7.06 15.74 -11.30
C ASP A 200 -5.59 15.76 -10.81
N SER A 201 -4.75 16.64 -11.37
CA SER A 201 -3.38 16.80 -10.92
C SER A 201 -3.29 17.44 -9.53
N THR A 202 -2.29 17.04 -8.74
CA THR A 202 -1.92 17.66 -7.46
C THR A 202 -1.85 19.19 -7.53
N TRP A 203 -1.40 19.78 -8.65
CA TRP A 203 -1.26 21.24 -8.78
C TRP A 203 -2.52 22.00 -9.20
N ASN A 204 -3.54 21.34 -9.76
CA ASN A 204 -4.72 22.03 -10.29
C ASN A 204 -5.76 22.23 -9.18
N GLU A 205 -5.99 23.49 -8.79
CA GLU A 205 -6.89 24.04 -7.75
C GLU A 205 -7.30 23.11 -6.60
#